data_AF-A0A4Q2XQN4-F1
#
_entry.id   AF-A0A4Q2XQN4-F1
#
_cell.length_a   1.000
_cell.length_b   1.000
_cell.length_c   1.000
_cell.angle_alpha   90.00
_cell.angle_beta   90.00
_cell.angle_gamma   90.00
#
_symmetry.space_group_name_H-M   'P 1'
#
loop_
_entity.id
_entity.type
_entity.pdbx_description
1 polymer ?
#
loop_
_entity_poly.entity_id
_entity_poly.type
_entity_poly.pdbx_seq_one_letter_code
_entity_poly.pdbx_strand_id
1 'polypeptide(L)'
;MYVNDVIGLERDIINAIEGQLEDDRVKANPQLAGVLRGIVAGAKSRLDTLKSISEEEGGTFGAAIKEAAMSVTGVLAGIYGKLREHPLSRIVRDDRMAMNMTETSYAMLYTLALGIGHGRCADLALSGINTAAPQVLQLTDLLPQIILQELAQDAPLENPDVADKVVDVIHRAWGA
;
A
#
# COMPACT_ATOMS: atom_id res chain seq x y z
N MET A 1 8.38 -12.68 6.67
CA MET A 1 8.71 -11.34 6.17
C MET A 1 9.46 -10.59 7.24
N TYR A 2 10.67 -10.14 6.94
CA TYR A 2 11.56 -9.45 7.89
C TYR A 2 11.69 -7.97 7.59
N VAL A 3 12.39 -7.26 8.49
CA VAL A 3 12.83 -5.88 8.30
C VAL A 3 13.38 -5.65 6.89
N ASN A 4 14.26 -6.52 6.38
CA ASN A 4 14.82 -6.38 5.03
C ASN A 4 13.79 -6.62 3.90
N ASP A 5 12.84 -7.54 4.09
CA ASP A 5 11.76 -7.75 3.11
C ASP A 5 10.81 -6.55 3.10
N VAL A 6 10.48 -5.99 4.26
CA VAL A 6 9.64 -4.80 4.39
C VAL A 6 10.36 -3.55 3.87
N ILE A 7 11.70 -3.45 4.01
CA ILE A 7 12.51 -2.42 3.34
C ILE A 7 12.36 -2.53 1.82
N GLY A 8 12.43 -3.75 1.27
CA GLY A 8 12.21 -3.99 -0.15
C GLY A 8 10.81 -3.54 -0.59
N LEU A 9 9.79 -3.96 0.15
CA LEU A 9 8.39 -3.59 -0.08
C LEU A 9 8.18 -2.08 -0.11
N GLU A 10 8.66 -1.35 0.91
CA GLU A 10 8.50 0.10 1.00
C GLU A 10 9.21 0.82 -0.15
N ARG A 11 10.40 0.35 -0.55
CA ARG A 11 11.10 0.90 -1.72
C ARG A 11 10.31 0.70 -3.01
N ASP A 12 9.77 -0.49 -3.22
CA ASP A 12 8.96 -0.80 -4.41
C ASP A 12 7.71 0.08 -4.47
N ILE A 13 7.02 0.27 -3.33
CA ILE A 13 5.86 1.15 -3.22
C ILE A 13 6.23 2.60 -3.54
N ILE A 14 7.30 3.12 -2.93
CA ILE A 14 7.76 4.49 -3.17
C ILE A 14 8.04 4.70 -4.66
N ASN A 15 8.86 3.82 -5.27
CA ASN A 15 9.24 3.95 -6.67
C ASN A 15 8.02 3.87 -7.61
N ALA A 16 7.10 2.95 -7.35
CA ALA A 16 5.90 2.77 -8.16
C ALA A 16 4.99 4.00 -8.09
N ILE A 17 4.69 4.46 -6.87
CA ILE A 17 3.73 5.57 -6.67
C ILE A 17 4.35 6.91 -7.08
N GLU A 18 5.65 7.14 -6.88
CA GLU A 18 6.31 8.32 -7.44
C GLU A 18 6.23 8.33 -8.97
N GLY A 19 6.37 7.17 -9.63
CA GLY A 19 6.16 7.05 -11.07
C GLY A 19 4.71 7.37 -11.49
N GLN A 20 3.72 6.94 -10.71
CA GLN A 20 2.29 7.25 -10.94
C GLN A 20 1.98 8.73 -10.76
N LEU A 21 2.59 9.38 -9.78
CA LEU A 21 2.40 10.81 -9.51
C LEU A 21 2.86 11.69 -10.69
N GLU A 22 3.68 11.14 -11.60
CA GLU A 22 4.05 11.82 -12.83
C GLU A 22 3.04 11.66 -13.98
N ASP A 23 2.05 10.78 -13.86
CA ASP A 23 1.01 10.56 -14.86
C ASP A 23 0.01 11.74 -14.89
N ASP A 24 -0.25 12.29 -16.07
CA ASP A 24 -1.15 13.44 -16.26
C ASP A 24 -2.58 13.16 -15.79
N ARG A 25 -3.05 11.91 -15.90
CA ARG A 25 -4.39 11.51 -15.45
C ARG A 25 -4.47 11.47 -13.94
N VAL A 26 -3.39 11.06 -13.27
CA VAL A 26 -3.27 11.12 -11.81
C VAL A 26 -3.20 12.58 -11.36
N LYS A 27 -2.40 13.42 -12.05
CA LYS A 27 -2.32 14.87 -11.79
C LYS A 27 -3.69 15.55 -11.97
N ALA A 28 -4.49 15.11 -12.94
CA ALA A 28 -5.84 15.60 -13.19
C ALA A 28 -6.88 15.11 -12.16
N ASN A 29 -6.54 14.18 -11.27
CA ASN A 29 -7.39 13.71 -10.18
C ASN A 29 -6.76 14.09 -8.81
N PRO A 30 -7.04 15.28 -8.27
CA PRO A 30 -6.41 15.77 -7.05
C PRO A 30 -6.64 14.90 -5.82
N GLN A 31 -7.78 14.20 -5.75
CA GLN A 31 -8.13 13.33 -4.64
C GLN A 31 -7.23 12.09 -4.63
N LEU A 32 -7.10 11.41 -5.77
CA LEU A 32 -6.17 10.29 -5.93
C LEU A 32 -4.72 10.73 -5.68
N ALA A 33 -4.28 11.82 -6.30
CA ALA A 33 -2.93 12.35 -6.10
C ALA A 33 -2.65 12.73 -4.62
N GLY A 34 -3.68 13.13 -3.87
CA GLY A 34 -3.58 13.36 -2.42
C GLY A 34 -3.31 12.08 -1.64
N VAL A 35 -4.10 11.02 -1.91
CA VAL A 35 -3.94 9.70 -1.28
C VAL A 35 -2.55 9.12 -1.59
N LEU A 36 -2.13 9.13 -2.86
CA LEU A 36 -0.84 8.62 -3.30
C LEU A 36 0.35 9.35 -2.65
N ARG A 37 0.29 10.68 -2.54
CA ARG A 37 1.32 11.45 -1.81
C ARG A 37 1.37 11.09 -0.33
N GLY A 38 0.21 10.86 0.30
CA GLY A 38 0.13 10.37 1.67
C GLY A 38 0.79 9.00 1.84
N ILE A 39 0.58 8.08 0.90
CA ILE A 39 1.23 6.77 0.89
C ILE A 39 2.75 6.92 0.79
N VAL A 40 3.26 7.68 -0.18
CA VAL A 40 4.72 7.90 -0.35
C VAL A 40 5.35 8.54 0.88
N ALA A 41 4.71 9.55 1.48
CA ALA A 41 5.22 10.21 2.67
C ALA A 41 5.32 9.24 3.86
N GLY A 42 4.27 8.44 4.10
CA GLY A 42 4.28 7.41 5.14
C GLY A 42 5.33 6.33 4.89
N ALA A 43 5.41 5.85 3.65
CA ALA A 43 6.38 4.83 3.23
C ALA A 43 7.83 5.28 3.44
N LYS A 44 8.18 6.52 3.07
CA LYS A 44 9.51 7.09 3.30
C LYS A 44 9.86 7.17 4.78
N SER A 45 8.93 7.65 5.61
CA SER A 45 9.15 7.74 7.06
C SER A 45 9.39 6.37 7.70
N ARG A 46 8.62 5.35 7.29
CA ARG A 46 8.81 3.98 7.80
C ARG A 46 10.10 3.36 7.26
N LEU A 47 10.44 3.58 5.99
CA LEU A 47 11.66 3.09 5.37
C LEU A 47 12.92 3.60 6.09
N ASP A 48 12.95 4.87 6.48
CA ASP A 48 14.09 5.42 7.22
C ASP A 48 14.23 4.77 8.61
N THR A 49 13.11 4.52 9.28
CA THR A 49 13.10 3.81 10.57
C THR A 49 13.54 2.35 10.42
N LEU A 50 13.05 1.66 9.39
CA LEU A 50 13.44 0.27 9.08
C LEU A 50 14.94 0.15 8.83
N LYS A 51 15.54 1.08 8.08
CA LYS A 51 16.99 1.10 7.84
C LYS A 51 17.77 1.27 9.14
N SER A 52 17.37 2.23 9.98
CA SER A 52 18.00 2.45 11.28
C SER A 52 17.92 1.21 12.18
N ILE A 53 16.77 0.52 12.22
CA ILE A 53 16.63 -0.75 12.95
C ILE A 53 17.57 -1.82 12.36
N SER A 54 17.59 -1.97 11.04
CA SER A 54 18.45 -2.96 10.35
C SER A 54 19.95 -2.72 10.60
N GLU A 55 20.37 -1.45 10.63
CA GLU A 55 21.76 -1.06 10.94
C GLU A 55 22.15 -1.35 12.39
N GLU A 56 21.28 -1.02 13.35
CA GLU A 56 21.52 -1.28 14.78
C GLU A 56 21.58 -2.77 15.12
N GLU A 57 20.83 -3.58 14.38
CA GLU A 57 20.72 -5.00 14.67
C GLU A 57 21.96 -5.82 14.29
N GLY A 58 22.85 -5.29 13.44
CA GLY A 58 24.29 -5.59 13.32
C GLY A 58 24.80 -7.06 13.31
N GLY A 59 23.92 -8.06 13.35
CA GLY A 59 24.24 -9.49 13.48
C GLY A 59 23.53 -10.25 14.62
N THR A 60 22.97 -9.61 15.65
CA THR A 60 22.37 -10.32 16.80
C THR A 60 20.90 -10.68 16.58
N PHE A 61 20.12 -9.76 16.00
CA PHE A 61 18.73 -10.03 15.60
C PHE A 61 18.66 -10.93 14.36
N GLY A 62 19.56 -10.69 13.40
CA GLY A 62 19.68 -11.46 12.17
C GLY A 62 19.96 -12.95 12.36
N ALA A 63 20.54 -13.38 13.48
CA ALA A 63 20.85 -14.79 13.77
C ALA A 63 19.60 -15.60 14.18
N ALA A 64 18.77 -15.08 15.09
CA ALA A 64 17.49 -15.69 15.45
C ALA A 64 16.45 -15.61 14.31
N ILE A 65 16.62 -14.61 13.43
CA ILE A 65 15.75 -14.37 12.28
C ILE A 65 16.10 -15.24 11.08
N LYS A 66 17.36 -15.59 10.84
CA LYS A 66 17.78 -16.34 9.64
C LYS A 66 17.04 -17.67 9.47
N GLU A 67 16.59 -18.29 10.57
CA GLU A 67 15.91 -19.60 10.56
C GLU A 67 14.40 -19.54 10.25
N ALA A 68 13.71 -18.42 10.46
CA ALA A 68 12.24 -18.34 10.30
C ALA A 68 11.77 -17.86 8.89
N ALA A 69 12.67 -17.89 7.91
CA ALA A 69 12.65 -16.94 6.80
C ALA A 69 11.83 -17.32 5.58
N MET A 70 10.56 -16.90 5.56
CA MET A 70 9.78 -16.83 4.33
C MET A 70 9.98 -15.47 3.65
N SER A 71 10.74 -15.46 2.53
CA SER A 71 10.87 -14.28 1.68
C SER A 71 9.55 -14.03 0.94
N VAL A 72 9.04 -12.81 1.04
CA VAL A 72 7.87 -12.33 0.26
C VAL A 72 8.40 -11.34 -0.77
N THR A 73 9.38 -11.75 -1.55
CA THR A 73 9.98 -10.92 -2.60
C THR A 73 9.46 -11.37 -3.97
N GLY A 74 8.62 -10.55 -4.61
CA GLY A 74 8.22 -10.77 -6.01
C GLY A 74 6.82 -10.32 -6.43
N VAL A 75 5.92 -9.98 -5.49
CA VAL A 75 4.51 -9.68 -5.85
C VAL A 75 4.33 -8.30 -6.49
N LEU A 76 5.07 -7.27 -6.05
CA LEU A 76 4.87 -5.90 -6.56
C LEU A 76 5.50 -5.66 -7.95
N ALA A 77 6.63 -6.29 -8.26
CA ALA A 77 7.32 -6.11 -9.54
C ALA A 77 6.47 -6.51 -10.76
N GLY A 78 5.57 -7.49 -10.61
CA GLY A 78 4.64 -7.92 -11.66
C GLY A 78 3.47 -6.97 -11.89
N ILE A 79 3.11 -6.16 -10.89
CA ILE A 79 1.97 -5.22 -10.94
C ILE A 79 2.36 -3.94 -11.70
N TYR A 80 3.56 -3.42 -11.44
CA TYR A 80 3.94 -2.06 -11.85
C TYR A 80 4.78 -1.94 -13.12
N GLY A 81 5.09 -3.06 -13.79
CA GLY A 81 6.03 -3.09 -14.92
C GLY A 81 5.62 -2.35 -16.21
N LYS A 82 4.41 -1.75 -16.31
CA LYS A 82 3.89 -1.11 -17.55
C LYS A 82 2.88 0.03 -17.30
N LEU A 83 3.27 1.07 -16.55
CA LEU A 83 2.36 2.18 -16.20
C LEU A 83 1.75 2.96 -17.36
N ARG A 84 2.37 2.97 -18.56
CA ARG A 84 2.05 3.95 -19.61
C ARG A 84 0.77 3.73 -20.43
N GLU A 85 -0.03 2.70 -20.17
CA GLU A 85 -1.25 2.40 -20.96
C GLU A 85 -2.45 1.91 -20.13
N HIS A 86 -2.39 1.98 -18.80
CA HIS A 86 -3.43 1.40 -17.94
C HIS A 86 -4.44 2.44 -17.47
N PRO A 87 -5.76 2.13 -17.42
CA PRO A 87 -6.78 2.99 -16.82
C PRO A 87 -6.42 3.40 -15.37
N LEU A 88 -6.84 4.59 -14.93
CA LEU A 88 -6.75 5.03 -13.53
C LEU A 88 -7.40 4.04 -12.57
N SER A 89 -8.53 3.43 -12.93
CA SER A 89 -9.19 2.41 -12.09
C SER A 89 -8.27 1.21 -11.83
N ARG A 90 -7.42 0.84 -12.79
CA ARG A 90 -6.41 -0.20 -12.62
C ARG A 90 -5.28 0.25 -11.68
N ILE A 91 -4.81 1.49 -11.80
CA ILE A 91 -3.83 2.07 -10.86
C ILE A 91 -4.37 1.99 -9.43
N VAL A 92 -5.59 2.48 -9.19
CA VAL A 92 -6.22 2.44 -7.85
C VAL A 92 -6.38 1.03 -7.32
N ARG A 93 -6.80 0.07 -8.16
CA ARG A 93 -6.87 -1.34 -7.77
C ARG A 93 -5.51 -1.88 -7.34
N ASP A 94 -4.49 -1.62 -8.15
CA ASP A 94 -3.14 -2.12 -7.95
C ASP A 94 -2.52 -1.55 -6.67
N ASP A 95 -2.71 -0.26 -6.41
CA ASP A 95 -2.26 0.38 -5.16
C ASP A 95 -3.03 -0.11 -3.95
N ARG A 96 -4.34 -0.36 -4.07
CA ARG A 96 -5.12 -0.97 -3.00
C ARG A 96 -4.56 -2.35 -2.64
N MET A 97 -4.19 -3.16 -3.63
CA MET A 97 -3.56 -4.46 -3.39
C MET A 97 -2.18 -4.33 -2.74
N ALA A 98 -1.37 -3.35 -3.16
CA ALA A 98 -0.10 -3.06 -2.52
C ALA A 98 -0.26 -2.62 -1.06
N MET A 99 -1.31 -1.85 -0.74
CA MET A 99 -1.59 -1.46 0.65
C MET A 99 -2.08 -2.62 1.52
N ASN A 100 -2.90 -3.54 0.98
CA ASN A 100 -3.25 -4.78 1.69
C ASN A 100 -2.02 -5.66 1.95
N MET A 101 -1.11 -5.74 0.96
CA MET A 101 0.17 -6.44 1.15
C MET A 101 1.00 -5.76 2.23
N THR A 102 1.04 -4.43 2.27
CA THR A 102 1.74 -3.64 3.29
C THR A 102 1.21 -3.91 4.69
N GLU A 103 -0.10 -3.85 4.87
CA GLU A 103 -0.77 -4.20 6.12
C GLU A 103 -0.40 -5.61 6.57
N THR A 104 -0.53 -6.59 5.68
CA THR A 104 -0.19 -8.00 5.96
C THR A 104 1.27 -8.16 6.35
N SER A 105 2.17 -7.50 5.63
CA SER A 105 3.62 -7.51 5.86
C SER A 105 3.97 -6.98 7.25
N TYR A 106 3.33 -5.87 7.64
CA TYR A 106 3.51 -5.29 8.96
C TYR A 106 2.84 -6.11 10.06
N ALA A 107 1.70 -6.75 9.82
CA ALA A 107 1.11 -7.68 10.78
C ALA A 107 2.03 -8.88 11.07
N MET A 108 2.68 -9.42 10.04
CA MET A 108 3.70 -10.46 10.20
C MET A 108 4.90 -9.95 11.01
N LEU A 109 5.41 -8.75 10.69
CA LEU A 109 6.53 -8.15 11.40
C LEU A 109 6.19 -7.86 12.87
N TYR A 110 4.98 -7.34 13.14
CA TYR A 110 4.49 -7.05 14.49
C TYR A 110 4.41 -8.32 15.32
N THR A 111 3.86 -9.39 14.75
CA THR A 111 3.78 -10.71 15.40
C THR A 111 5.17 -11.21 15.79
N LEU A 112 6.13 -11.14 14.88
CA LEU A 112 7.52 -11.55 15.14
C LEU A 112 8.16 -10.68 16.23
N ALA A 113 8.05 -9.35 16.10
CA ALA A 113 8.65 -8.40 17.02
C ALA A 113 8.14 -8.58 18.45
N LEU A 114 6.84 -8.81 18.63
CA LEU A 114 6.27 -9.16 19.93
C LEU A 114 6.78 -10.51 20.43
N GLY A 115 6.83 -11.52 19.56
CA GLY A 115 7.26 -12.87 19.92
C GLY A 115 8.69 -12.96 20.46
N ILE A 116 9.57 -12.04 20.05
CA ILE A 116 10.97 -11.97 20.49
C ILE A 116 11.28 -10.78 21.39
N GLY A 117 10.27 -10.01 21.81
CA GLY A 117 10.42 -8.90 22.74
C GLY A 117 11.11 -7.65 22.18
N HIS A 118 11.09 -7.43 20.87
CA HIS A 118 11.73 -6.30 20.22
C HIS A 118 10.79 -5.08 20.09
N GLY A 119 10.64 -4.33 21.19
CA GLY A 119 9.67 -3.24 21.31
C GLY A 119 9.71 -2.20 20.17
N ARG A 120 10.89 -1.72 19.80
CA ARG A 120 11.03 -0.71 18.72
C ARG A 120 10.52 -1.20 17.36
N CYS A 121 10.69 -2.48 17.07
CA CYS A 121 10.21 -3.08 15.82
C CYS A 121 8.69 -3.31 15.89
N ALA A 122 8.17 -3.66 17.07
CA ALA A 122 6.75 -3.79 17.29
C ALA A 122 6.03 -2.43 17.12
N ASP A 123 6.57 -1.35 17.68
CA ASP A 123 5.98 -0.01 17.56
C ASP A 123 5.95 0.47 16.10
N LEU A 124 7.04 0.26 15.36
CA LEU A 124 7.10 0.55 13.93
C LEU A 124 6.08 -0.28 13.15
N ALA A 125 5.98 -1.57 13.44
CA ALA A 125 5.09 -2.45 12.71
C ALA A 125 3.61 -2.12 12.97
N LEU A 126 3.25 -1.79 14.21
CA LEU A 126 1.94 -1.28 14.56
C LEU A 126 1.63 0.04 13.83
N SER A 127 2.60 0.95 13.72
CA SER A 127 2.46 2.17 12.92
C SER A 127 2.20 1.85 11.44
N GLY A 128 2.89 0.85 10.87
CA GLY A 128 2.64 0.35 9.52
C GLY A 128 1.21 -0.13 9.29
N ILE A 129 0.68 -0.94 10.21
CA ILE A 129 -0.72 -1.43 10.16
C ILE A 129 -1.70 -0.25 10.22
N ASN A 130 -1.53 0.63 11.20
CA ASN A 130 -2.44 1.76 11.44
C ASN A 130 -2.41 2.81 10.33
N THR A 131 -1.37 2.82 9.50
CA THR A 131 -1.27 3.73 8.34
C THR A 131 -1.76 3.07 7.05
N ALA A 132 -1.50 1.77 6.85
CA ALA A 132 -1.91 1.06 5.65
C ALA A 132 -3.43 0.84 5.56
N ALA A 133 -4.10 0.47 6.67
CA ALA A 133 -5.53 0.18 6.65
C ALA A 133 -6.41 1.38 6.23
N PRO A 134 -6.21 2.61 6.74
CA PRO A 134 -6.91 3.79 6.23
C PRO A 134 -6.67 4.06 4.74
N GLN A 135 -5.47 3.75 4.23
CA GLN A 135 -5.13 3.94 2.81
C GLN A 135 -5.86 2.91 1.92
N VAL A 136 -6.04 1.67 2.40
CA VAL A 136 -6.90 0.66 1.74
C VAL A 136 -8.33 1.17 1.61
N LEU A 137 -8.89 1.75 2.68
CA LEU A 137 -10.25 2.32 2.67
C LEU A 137 -10.35 3.50 1.68
N GLN A 138 -9.44 4.46 1.75
CA GLN A 138 -9.44 5.61 0.83
C GLN A 138 -9.41 5.19 -0.65
N LEU A 139 -8.58 4.20 -1.01
CA LEU A 139 -8.51 3.68 -2.38
C LEU A 139 -9.75 2.86 -2.74
N THR A 140 -10.35 2.18 -1.77
CA THR A 140 -11.63 1.45 -1.94
C THR A 140 -12.77 2.40 -2.29
N ASP A 141 -12.85 3.54 -1.60
CA ASP A 141 -13.92 4.52 -1.76
C ASP A 141 -13.78 5.31 -3.07
N LEU A 142 -12.54 5.56 -3.49
CA LEU A 142 -12.22 6.24 -4.74
C LEU A 142 -12.56 5.42 -6.00
N LEU A 143 -12.41 4.10 -5.92
CA LEU A 143 -12.43 3.23 -7.10
C LEU A 143 -13.75 3.30 -7.89
N PRO A 144 -14.96 3.21 -7.28
CA PRO A 144 -16.22 3.29 -8.02
C PRO A 144 -16.37 4.61 -8.78
N GLN A 145 -16.01 5.74 -8.16
CA GLN A 145 -16.10 7.05 -8.81
C GLN A 145 -15.16 7.14 -10.02
N ILE A 146 -13.93 6.64 -9.89
CA ILE A 146 -12.96 6.63 -11.00
C ILE A 146 -13.45 5.76 -12.16
N ILE A 147 -14.03 4.58 -11.88
CA ILE A 147 -14.61 3.72 -12.92
C ILE A 147 -15.71 4.45 -13.69
N LEU A 148 -16.62 5.14 -12.99
CA LEU A 148 -17.69 5.89 -13.65
C LEU A 148 -17.15 7.08 -14.47
N GLN A 149 -16.14 7.78 -13.97
CA GLN A 149 -15.48 8.87 -14.70
C GLN A 149 -14.80 8.38 -15.99
N GLU A 150 -14.18 7.20 -15.97
CA GLU A 150 -13.59 6.58 -17.16
C GLU A 150 -14.66 6.18 -18.17
N LEU A 151 -15.68 5.45 -17.74
CA LEU A 151 -16.76 5.00 -18.63
C LEU A 151 -17.53 6.16 -19.27
N ALA A 152 -17.72 7.26 -18.53
CA ALA A 152 -18.40 8.45 -19.03
C ALA A 152 -17.64 9.16 -20.17
N GLN A 153 -16.33 8.91 -20.33
CA GLN A 153 -15.55 9.43 -21.46
C GLN A 153 -15.89 8.69 -22.77
N ASP A 154 -16.32 7.44 -22.67
CA ASP A 154 -16.63 6.59 -23.83
C ASP A 154 -18.11 6.70 -24.24
N ALA A 155 -19.03 6.75 -23.27
CA ALA A 155 -20.47 6.83 -23.54
C ALA A 155 -21.27 7.44 -22.36
N PRO A 156 -22.47 8.00 -22.62
CA PRO A 156 -23.39 8.40 -21.56
C PRO A 156 -23.77 7.22 -20.66
N LEU A 157 -23.79 7.46 -19.35
CA LEU A 157 -24.17 6.46 -18.35
C LEU A 157 -25.65 6.56 -18.02
N GLU A 158 -26.31 5.40 -17.86
CA GLU A 158 -27.71 5.35 -17.40
C GLU A 158 -27.87 5.79 -15.94
N ASN A 159 -26.85 5.53 -15.11
CA ASN A 159 -26.85 5.90 -13.69
C ASN A 159 -25.45 6.39 -13.25
N PRO A 160 -25.12 7.68 -13.49
CA PRO A 160 -23.81 8.24 -13.19
C PRO A 160 -23.51 8.42 -11.70
N ASP A 161 -24.53 8.39 -10.84
CA ASP A 161 -24.40 8.68 -9.40
C ASP A 161 -24.41 7.41 -8.52
N VAL A 162 -24.14 6.24 -9.11
CA VAL A 162 -24.21 4.94 -8.40
C VAL A 162 -23.01 4.67 -7.47
N ALA A 163 -21.97 5.50 -7.51
CA ALA A 163 -20.71 5.27 -6.77
C ALA A 163 -20.94 5.06 -5.27
N ASP A 164 -21.65 5.98 -4.61
CA ASP A 164 -21.87 5.93 -3.15
C ASP A 164 -22.61 4.65 -2.74
N LYS A 165 -23.59 4.22 -3.55
CA LYS A 165 -24.30 2.97 -3.31
C LYS A 165 -23.38 1.75 -3.38
N VAL A 166 -22.38 1.76 -4.25
CA VAL A 166 -21.38 0.68 -4.35
C VAL A 166 -20.46 0.70 -3.14
N VAL A 167 -19.97 1.87 -2.73
CA VAL A 167 -19.15 2.03 -1.52
C VAL A 167 -19.89 1.49 -0.29
N ASP A 168 -21.14 1.86 -0.11
CA ASP A 168 -22.02 1.37 0.97
C ASP A 168 -22.13 -0.17 0.99
N VAL A 169 -22.23 -0.80 -0.20
CA VAL A 169 -22.28 -2.27 -0.30
C VAL A 169 -20.96 -2.89 0.15
N ILE A 170 -19.83 -2.31 -0.24
CA ILE A 170 -18.50 -2.80 0.12
C ILE A 170 -18.28 -2.68 1.63
N HIS A 171 -18.57 -1.52 2.22
CA HIS A 171 -18.40 -1.30 3.67
C HIS A 171 -19.26 -2.25 4.49
N ARG A 172 -20.54 -2.42 4.12
CA ARG A 172 -21.41 -3.43 4.75
C ARG A 172 -20.88 -4.85 4.64
N ALA A 173 -20.27 -5.22 3.51
CA ALA A 173 -19.68 -6.53 3.34
C ALA A 173 -18.47 -6.77 4.24
N TRP A 174 -17.76 -5.70 4.63
CA TRP A 174 -16.63 -5.73 5.54
C TRP A 174 -17.01 -5.54 7.02
N GLY A 175 -18.25 -5.16 7.30
CA GLY A 175 -18.68 -4.79 8.65
C GLY A 175 -18.07 -3.47 9.13
N ALA A 176 -17.67 -2.61 8.18
CA ALA A 176 -17.17 -1.26 8.42
C ALA A 176 -18.30 -0.23 8.39
#